data_AF-A0A2A4KCI7-F1
#
_entry.id   AF-A0A2A4KCI7-F1
#
_cell.length_a   1.000
_cell.length_b   1.000
_cell.length_c   1.000
_cell.angle_alpha   90.00
_cell.angle_beta   90.00
_cell.angle_gamma   90.00
#
_symmetry.space_group_name_H-M   'P 1'
#
loop_
_entity.id
_entity.type
_entity.pdbx_description
1 polymer ?
#
loop_
_entity_poly.entity_id
_entity_poly.type
_entity_poly.pdbx_seq_one_letter_code
_entity_poly.pdbx_strand_id
1 'polypeptide(L)'
;MGMVRGVPRTVRLLALGAFFNAVVSFTFVYLFVYLVGPRGLTVTQAGAISGIGGIGLVAGNFTGGWFGDRFGHRRALLAGACVSGAALLVLPALPVTALYAVLPVAQYAAGVVRAANAALVAVSVPEGGSRRQSFALTRFASNGGFAVGPPLGALVATRFSYDWLFVADGIGTLIFAAYASRILPARGSAHSAPAHDPDAPGIWRELRARPAVLVLLAAIVCVDLVYRQQYAILPVFLADHGHTTQLYGWLLAINGGVILCLELPAAHVLRKRSPLGTVGVGLLLVGLGYAILIPGAGVLFAVTMMLSLTLGEILYKTPATAYVADRAPAHAQGRFQSLYAGASISGQVLAPPLGAALYTAAPALLWPVCALLAAGAGAAVLAARRLPGPGGRVRPVLRRPEAETGSPERAPAG
;
A
#
# COMPACT_ATOMS: atom_id res chain seq x y z
N MET A 1 22.89 7.30 8.69
CA MET A 1 22.48 8.03 9.92
C MET A 1 21.88 9.43 9.67
N GLY A 2 21.83 9.96 8.43
CA GLY A 2 21.30 11.31 8.14
C GLY A 2 19.77 11.44 8.07
N MET A 3 19.02 10.34 7.94
CA MET A 3 17.55 10.37 7.76
C MET A 3 16.77 10.80 9.01
N VAL A 4 17.39 10.74 10.19
CA VAL A 4 16.73 10.90 11.51
C VAL A 4 17.00 12.27 12.14
N ARG A 5 18.08 12.96 11.73
CA ARG A 5 18.55 14.20 12.38
C ARG A 5 17.67 15.43 12.14
N GLY A 6 16.72 15.39 11.21
CA GLY A 6 15.77 16.48 10.92
C GLY A 6 14.30 16.17 11.25
N VAL A 7 14.01 14.99 11.83
CA VAL A 7 12.63 14.53 12.06
C VAL A 7 12.19 14.83 13.50
N PRO A 8 11.02 15.48 13.72
CA PRO A 8 10.51 15.79 15.05
C PRO A 8 10.43 14.57 15.96
N ARG A 9 10.66 14.75 17.27
CA ARG A 9 10.64 13.65 18.25
C ARG A 9 9.32 12.87 18.21
N THR A 10 8.19 13.56 18.11
CA THR A 10 6.86 12.93 18.01
C THR A 10 6.74 12.02 16.80
N VAL A 11 7.24 12.43 15.64
CA VAL A 11 7.22 11.62 14.41
C VAL A 11 8.13 10.39 14.54
N ARG A 12 9.31 10.52 15.15
CA ARG A 12 10.20 9.37 15.40
C ARG A 12 9.57 8.35 16.34
N LEU A 13 8.90 8.82 17.40
CA LEU A 13 8.19 7.97 18.35
C LEU A 13 6.97 7.30 17.69
N LEU A 14 6.19 8.04 16.90
CA LEU A 14 5.10 7.46 16.10
C LEU A 14 5.61 6.40 15.11
N ALA A 15 6.73 6.65 14.44
CA ALA A 15 7.35 5.69 13.54
C ALA A 15 7.77 4.42 14.30
N LEU A 16 8.35 4.54 15.50
CA LEU A 16 8.67 3.39 16.35
C LEU A 16 7.43 2.59 16.75
N GLY A 17 6.36 3.26 17.18
CA GLY A 17 5.08 2.60 17.47
C GLY A 17 4.48 1.91 16.25
N ALA A 18 4.53 2.57 15.08
CA ALA A 18 4.06 2.01 13.82
C ALA A 18 4.87 0.78 13.37
N PHE A 19 6.19 0.75 13.63
CA PHE A 19 7.01 -0.44 13.40
C PHE A 19 6.49 -1.63 14.20
N PHE A 20 6.36 -1.50 15.53
CA PHE A 20 5.89 -2.61 16.37
C PHE A 20 4.46 -3.02 16.04
N ASN A 21 3.57 -2.07 15.74
CA ASN A 21 2.22 -2.37 15.31
C ASN A 21 2.21 -3.14 13.97
N ALA A 22 3.08 -2.76 13.03
CA ALA A 22 3.22 -3.43 11.74
C ALA A 22 3.80 -4.85 11.87
N VAL A 23 4.67 -5.11 12.85
CA VAL A 23 5.19 -6.46 13.14
C VAL A 23 4.06 -7.42 13.49
N VAL A 24 3.07 -6.97 14.27
CA VAL A 24 1.95 -7.82 14.71
C VAL A 24 0.69 -7.71 13.84
N SER A 25 0.74 -6.97 12.73
CA SER A 25 -0.41 -6.78 11.81
C SER A 25 -0.70 -8.04 10.96
N PHE A 26 -0.87 -9.18 11.64
CA PHE A 26 -1.05 -10.49 11.03
C PHE A 26 -2.39 -10.64 10.32
N THR A 27 -3.41 -9.88 10.75
CA THR A 27 -4.76 -9.95 10.15
C THR A 27 -4.70 -9.73 8.65
N PHE A 28 -3.94 -8.74 8.18
CA PHE A 28 -3.83 -8.44 6.76
C PHE A 28 -3.29 -9.62 5.93
N VAL A 29 -2.44 -10.45 6.53
CA VAL A 29 -1.68 -11.51 5.85
C VAL A 29 -2.36 -12.87 5.98
N TYR A 30 -2.87 -13.19 7.15
CA TYR A 30 -3.33 -14.55 7.49
C TYR A 30 -4.84 -14.68 7.59
N LEU A 31 -5.61 -13.60 7.41
CA LEU A 31 -7.07 -13.65 7.53
C LEU A 31 -7.69 -14.71 6.61
N PHE A 32 -7.31 -14.76 5.33
CA PHE A 32 -7.97 -15.65 4.39
C PHE A 32 -7.73 -17.13 4.72
N VAL A 33 -6.47 -17.49 5.02
CA VAL A 33 -6.12 -18.86 5.44
C VAL A 33 -6.71 -19.23 6.80
N TYR A 34 -6.88 -18.26 7.70
CA TYR A 34 -7.58 -18.48 8.97
C TYR A 34 -9.06 -18.82 8.76
N LEU A 35 -9.73 -18.10 7.86
CA LEU A 35 -11.15 -18.30 7.55
C LEU A 35 -11.38 -19.67 6.90
N VAL A 36 -10.53 -20.09 5.96
CA VAL A 36 -10.70 -21.37 5.26
C VAL A 36 -10.21 -22.56 6.10
N GLY A 37 -9.05 -22.44 6.76
CA GLY A 37 -8.45 -23.53 7.52
C GLY A 37 -9.13 -23.74 8.88
N PRO A 38 -8.63 -23.12 9.97
CA PRO A 38 -9.16 -23.33 11.32
C PRO A 38 -10.66 -23.06 11.50
N ARG A 39 -11.22 -22.08 10.78
CA ARG A 39 -12.66 -21.77 10.84
C ARG A 39 -13.53 -22.66 9.95
N GLY A 40 -12.92 -23.45 9.07
CA GLY A 40 -13.63 -24.38 8.18
C GLY A 40 -14.62 -23.72 7.21
N LEU A 41 -14.42 -22.44 6.87
CA LEU A 41 -15.30 -21.75 5.93
C LEU A 41 -14.99 -22.16 4.50
N THR A 42 -16.01 -22.12 3.67
CA THR A 42 -15.82 -22.23 2.22
C THR A 42 -14.97 -21.05 1.70
N VAL A 43 -14.23 -21.28 0.62
CA VAL A 43 -13.42 -20.24 -0.04
C VAL A 43 -14.29 -19.03 -0.41
N THR A 44 -15.53 -19.26 -0.85
CA THR A 44 -16.50 -18.19 -1.18
C THR A 44 -16.88 -17.36 0.05
N GLN A 45 -17.16 -17.98 1.20
CA GLN A 45 -17.46 -17.26 2.45
C GLN A 45 -16.24 -16.45 2.93
N ALA A 46 -15.04 -17.04 2.86
CA ALA A 46 -13.80 -16.35 3.21
C ALA A 46 -13.55 -15.13 2.30
N GLY A 47 -13.82 -15.27 1.01
CA GLY A 47 -13.78 -14.17 0.03
C GLY A 47 -14.78 -13.06 0.33
N ALA A 48 -16.02 -13.40 0.67
CA ALA A 48 -17.05 -12.42 1.03
C ALA A 48 -16.68 -11.65 2.31
N ILE A 49 -16.32 -12.36 3.39
CA ILE A 49 -15.94 -11.75 4.67
C ILE A 49 -14.71 -10.84 4.49
N SER A 50 -13.69 -11.31 3.77
CA SER A 50 -12.47 -10.54 3.50
C SER A 50 -12.76 -9.32 2.61
N GLY A 51 -13.63 -9.46 1.60
CA GLY A 51 -14.03 -8.38 0.72
C GLY A 51 -14.78 -7.27 1.47
N ILE A 52 -15.78 -7.62 2.30
CA ILE A 52 -16.51 -6.64 3.13
C ILE A 52 -15.56 -6.00 4.17
N GLY A 53 -14.63 -6.78 4.73
CA GLY A 53 -13.53 -6.25 5.54
C GLY A 53 -12.72 -5.18 4.81
N GLY A 54 -12.35 -5.46 3.55
CA GLY A 54 -11.71 -4.51 2.65
C GLY A 54 -12.52 -3.23 2.46
N ILE A 55 -13.83 -3.33 2.22
CA ILE A 55 -14.74 -2.16 2.11
C ILE A 55 -14.65 -1.30 3.37
N GLY A 56 -14.70 -1.94 4.55
CA GLY A 56 -14.50 -1.28 5.84
C GLY A 56 -13.20 -0.48 5.88
N LEU A 57 -12.07 -1.13 5.57
CA LEU A 57 -10.74 -0.49 5.53
C LEU A 57 -10.70 0.73 4.62
N VAL A 58 -11.28 0.64 3.43
CA VAL A 58 -11.33 1.75 2.47
C VAL A 58 -12.17 2.88 3.02
N ALA A 59 -13.39 2.60 3.47
CA ALA A 59 -14.31 3.59 4.01
C ALA A 59 -13.70 4.32 5.23
N GLY A 60 -13.02 3.59 6.11
CA GLY A 60 -12.32 4.15 7.26
C GLY A 60 -11.18 5.08 6.85
N ASN A 61 -10.41 4.72 5.82
CA ASN A 61 -9.32 5.55 5.32
C ASN A 61 -9.81 6.87 4.70
N PHE A 62 -10.97 6.88 4.03
CA PHE A 62 -11.57 8.11 3.49
C PHE A 62 -12.21 8.99 4.57
N THR A 63 -12.87 8.38 5.55
CA THR A 63 -13.59 9.12 6.59
C THR A 63 -12.70 9.53 7.76
N GLY A 64 -11.55 8.88 7.95
CA GLY A 64 -10.63 9.13 9.08
C GLY A 64 -10.08 10.55 9.15
N GLY A 65 -9.85 11.21 8.00
CA GLY A 65 -9.46 12.62 7.96
C GLY A 65 -10.54 13.53 8.53
N TRP A 66 -11.80 13.31 8.14
CA TRP A 66 -12.94 14.08 8.64
C TRP A 66 -13.10 13.95 10.18
N PHE A 67 -12.94 12.75 10.74
CA PHE A 67 -12.95 12.59 12.20
C PHE A 67 -11.79 13.31 12.87
N GLY A 68 -10.60 13.28 12.24
CA GLY A 68 -9.41 13.97 12.71
C GLY A 68 -9.57 15.49 12.71
N ASP A 69 -10.17 16.06 11.67
CA ASP A 69 -10.42 17.49 11.54
C ASP A 69 -11.50 17.97 12.51
N ARG A 70 -12.58 17.19 12.68
CA ARG A 70 -13.72 17.55 13.54
C ARG A 70 -13.47 17.32 15.03
N PHE A 71 -12.88 16.19 15.39
CA PHE A 71 -12.74 15.76 16.79
C PHE A 71 -11.30 15.76 17.29
N GLY A 72 -10.33 15.95 16.39
CA GLY A 72 -8.90 15.93 16.67
C GLY A 72 -8.24 14.61 16.26
N HIS A 73 -7.17 14.70 15.47
CA HIS A 73 -6.44 13.54 14.93
C HIS A 73 -5.93 12.56 15.99
N ARG A 74 -5.50 13.04 17.17
CA ARG A 74 -5.13 12.18 18.30
C ARG A 74 -6.30 11.33 18.77
N ARG A 75 -7.50 11.92 18.91
CA ARG A 75 -8.68 11.19 19.39
C ARG A 75 -9.15 10.18 18.35
N ALA A 76 -9.14 10.55 17.07
CA ALA A 76 -9.47 9.64 15.97
C ALA A 76 -8.53 8.42 15.94
N LEU A 77 -7.21 8.64 16.07
CA LEU A 77 -6.23 7.55 16.14
C LEU A 77 -6.47 6.63 17.33
N LEU A 78 -6.63 7.19 18.53
CA LEU A 78 -6.81 6.39 19.75
C LEU A 78 -8.12 5.61 19.74
N ALA A 79 -9.23 6.25 19.37
CA ALA A 79 -10.53 5.59 19.29
C ALA A 79 -10.52 4.49 18.23
N GLY A 80 -9.96 4.76 17.04
CA GLY A 80 -9.83 3.76 15.98
C GLY A 80 -8.95 2.58 16.41
N ALA A 81 -7.82 2.83 17.08
CA ALA A 81 -6.95 1.77 17.56
C ALA A 81 -7.61 0.95 18.68
N CYS A 82 -8.34 1.58 19.60
CA CYS A 82 -9.10 0.87 20.63
C CYS A 82 -10.21 -0.01 20.03
N VAL A 83 -10.99 0.51 19.10
CA VAL A 83 -12.08 -0.26 18.44
C VAL A 83 -11.49 -1.41 17.62
N SER A 84 -10.48 -1.14 16.78
CA SER A 84 -9.82 -2.18 15.98
C SER A 84 -9.19 -3.25 16.87
N GLY A 85 -8.41 -2.83 17.87
CA GLY A 85 -7.71 -3.74 18.76
C GLY A 85 -8.64 -4.62 19.59
N ALA A 86 -9.71 -4.04 20.16
CA ALA A 86 -10.72 -4.80 20.89
C ALA A 86 -11.47 -5.78 19.99
N ALA A 87 -11.87 -5.34 18.79
CA ALA A 87 -12.56 -6.19 17.83
C ALA A 87 -11.70 -7.38 17.38
N LEU A 88 -10.40 -7.16 17.11
CA LEU A 88 -9.47 -8.24 16.75
C LEU A 88 -9.21 -9.20 17.91
N LEU A 89 -9.16 -8.71 19.14
CA LEU A 89 -8.92 -9.53 20.33
C LEU A 89 -10.06 -10.53 20.57
N VAL A 90 -11.31 -10.12 20.33
CA VAL A 90 -12.49 -11.00 20.49
C VAL A 90 -12.80 -11.82 19.24
N LEU A 91 -12.25 -11.44 18.06
CA LEU A 91 -12.55 -12.05 16.77
C LEU A 91 -12.48 -13.59 16.80
N PRO A 92 -11.44 -14.22 17.37
CA PRO A 92 -11.35 -15.68 17.47
C PRO A 92 -12.52 -16.38 18.13
N ALA A 93 -13.15 -15.76 19.12
CA ALA A 93 -14.25 -16.34 19.87
C ALA A 93 -15.62 -16.13 19.22
N LEU A 94 -15.71 -15.28 18.19
CA LEU A 94 -16.98 -14.93 17.56
C LEU A 94 -17.50 -16.04 16.64
N PRO A 95 -18.82 -16.26 16.56
CA PRO A 95 -19.41 -17.12 15.55
C PRO A 95 -19.24 -16.53 14.15
N VAL A 96 -19.31 -17.38 13.12
CA VAL A 96 -19.13 -17.00 11.71
C VAL A 96 -20.06 -15.86 11.29
N THR A 97 -21.31 -15.89 11.73
CA THR A 97 -22.30 -14.84 11.43
C THR A 97 -21.86 -13.47 11.94
N ALA A 98 -21.23 -13.40 13.12
CA ALA A 98 -20.72 -12.16 13.68
C ALA A 98 -19.49 -11.63 12.94
N LEU A 99 -18.72 -12.49 12.25
CA LEU A 99 -17.55 -12.05 11.46
C LEU A 99 -17.94 -11.12 10.31
N TYR A 100 -19.13 -11.29 9.73
CA TYR A 100 -19.65 -10.40 8.68
C TYR A 100 -19.89 -8.96 9.16
N ALA A 101 -20.04 -8.75 10.47
CA ALA A 101 -20.25 -7.42 11.05
C ALA A 101 -18.98 -6.89 11.73
N VAL A 102 -18.31 -7.72 12.54
CA VAL A 102 -17.19 -7.27 13.38
C VAL A 102 -15.93 -7.01 12.57
N LEU A 103 -15.61 -7.86 11.58
CA LEU A 103 -14.39 -7.67 10.80
C LEU A 103 -14.41 -6.36 9.98
N PRO A 104 -15.50 -5.99 9.27
CA PRO A 104 -15.59 -4.69 8.59
C PRO A 104 -15.46 -3.51 9.55
N VAL A 105 -16.01 -3.60 10.77
CA VAL A 105 -15.86 -2.55 11.79
C VAL A 105 -14.40 -2.45 12.26
N ALA A 106 -13.73 -3.59 12.51
CA ALA A 106 -12.32 -3.62 12.88
C ALA A 106 -11.46 -2.99 11.78
N GLN A 107 -11.69 -3.39 10.53
CA GLN A 107 -10.96 -2.88 9.38
C GLN A 107 -11.25 -1.39 9.12
N TYR A 108 -12.50 -0.94 9.29
CA TYR A 108 -12.86 0.47 9.24
C TYR A 108 -12.08 1.29 10.28
N ALA A 109 -12.06 0.83 11.53
CA ALA A 109 -11.32 1.48 12.59
C ALA A 109 -9.81 1.52 12.27
N ALA A 110 -9.24 0.44 11.72
CA ALA A 110 -7.86 0.43 11.23
C ALA A 110 -7.61 1.43 10.08
N GLY A 111 -8.59 1.62 9.18
CA GLY A 111 -8.56 2.65 8.15
C GLY A 111 -8.50 4.07 8.72
N VAL A 112 -9.32 4.33 9.75
CA VAL A 112 -9.30 5.61 10.49
C VAL A 112 -7.94 5.84 11.15
N VAL A 113 -7.35 4.81 11.77
CA VAL A 113 -6.00 4.88 12.36
C VAL A 113 -4.96 5.28 11.32
N ARG A 114 -4.99 4.67 10.13
CA ARG A 114 -4.05 4.99 9.04
C ARG A 114 -4.16 6.44 8.60
N ALA A 115 -5.38 6.93 8.36
CA ALA A 115 -5.62 8.32 7.96
C ALA A 115 -5.19 9.31 9.06
N ALA A 116 -5.58 9.05 10.31
CA ALA A 116 -5.24 9.89 11.44
C ALA A 116 -3.72 9.92 11.72
N ASN A 117 -3.02 8.78 11.56
CA ASN A 117 -1.57 8.72 11.72
C ASN A 117 -0.85 9.54 10.63
N ALA A 118 -1.29 9.45 9.37
CA ALA A 118 -0.72 10.24 8.28
C ALA A 118 -0.88 11.75 8.52
N ALA A 119 -2.05 12.17 9.00
CA ALA A 119 -2.32 13.56 9.36
C ALA A 119 -1.51 14.02 10.59
N LEU A 120 -1.38 13.18 11.63
CA LEU A 120 -0.54 13.46 12.80
C LEU A 120 0.93 13.67 12.42
N VAL A 121 1.45 12.87 11.50
CA VAL A 121 2.79 13.08 10.93
C VAL A 121 2.85 14.42 10.22
N ALA A 122 1.87 14.75 9.37
CA ALA A 122 1.85 16.03 8.64
C ALA A 122 1.85 17.25 9.55
N VAL A 123 1.03 17.27 10.60
CA VAL A 123 0.88 18.41 11.53
C VAL A 123 2.01 18.49 12.55
N SER A 124 2.75 17.41 12.79
CA SER A 124 3.87 17.39 13.74
C SER A 124 5.17 17.93 13.15
N VAL A 125 5.23 18.23 11.85
CA VAL A 125 6.42 18.79 11.18
C VAL A 125 6.33 20.32 11.19
N PRO A 126 7.30 21.02 11.81
CA PRO A 126 7.38 22.49 11.78
C PRO A 126 7.44 23.05 10.36
N GLU A 127 7.00 24.30 10.18
CA GLU A 127 7.21 25.04 8.94
C GLU A 127 8.73 25.12 8.63
N GLY A 128 9.12 24.80 7.39
CA GLY A 128 10.53 24.64 6.99
C GLY A 128 11.15 23.27 7.31
N GLY A 129 10.47 22.42 8.08
CA GLY A 129 10.89 21.04 8.35
C GLY A 129 10.70 20.10 7.16
N SER A 130 11.50 19.03 7.10
CA SER A 130 11.46 18.06 5.99
C SER A 130 10.28 17.09 6.11
N ARG A 131 9.06 17.55 5.75
CA ARG A 131 7.85 16.69 5.65
C ARG A 131 8.13 15.38 4.91
N ARG A 132 8.90 15.46 3.81
CA ARG A 132 9.32 14.30 3.02
C ARG A 132 10.13 13.28 3.83
N GLN A 133 11.06 13.70 4.68
CA GLN A 133 11.85 12.78 5.51
C GLN A 133 10.99 12.17 6.62
N SER A 134 10.05 12.95 7.17
CA SER A 134 9.11 12.48 8.19
C SER A 134 8.22 11.35 7.66
N PHE A 135 7.60 11.53 6.49
CA PHE A 135 6.82 10.48 5.82
C PHE A 135 7.69 9.29 5.39
N ALA A 136 8.92 9.54 4.91
CA ALA A 136 9.85 8.47 4.55
C ALA A 136 10.21 7.60 5.75
N LEU A 137 10.45 8.20 6.93
CA LEU A 137 10.75 7.47 8.16
C LEU A 137 9.56 6.60 8.60
N THR A 138 8.35 7.15 8.63
CA THR A 138 7.15 6.38 9.01
C THR A 138 6.90 5.21 8.05
N ARG A 139 7.10 5.42 6.74
CA ARG A 139 6.99 4.35 5.74
C ARG A 139 8.08 3.29 5.91
N PHE A 140 9.32 3.70 6.12
CA PHE A 140 10.43 2.78 6.39
C PHE A 140 10.16 1.90 7.61
N ALA A 141 9.68 2.52 8.70
CA ALA A 141 9.31 1.81 9.92
C ALA A 141 8.17 0.81 9.70
N SER A 142 7.10 1.22 9.00
CA SER A 142 5.96 0.33 8.72
C SER A 142 6.37 -0.86 7.83
N ASN A 143 7.17 -0.60 6.78
CA ASN A 143 7.68 -1.65 5.89
C ASN A 143 8.65 -2.59 6.62
N GLY A 144 9.50 -2.06 7.51
CA GLY A 144 10.39 -2.88 8.34
C GLY A 144 9.60 -3.84 9.24
N GLY A 145 8.50 -3.37 9.84
CA GLY A 145 7.61 -4.25 10.60
C GLY A 145 6.96 -5.32 9.71
N PHE A 146 6.47 -4.93 8.53
CA PHE A 146 5.87 -5.87 7.57
C PHE A 146 6.85 -6.88 6.97
N ALA A 147 8.16 -6.61 6.98
CA ALA A 147 9.17 -7.58 6.56
C ALA A 147 9.41 -8.68 7.62
N VAL A 148 9.28 -8.34 8.90
CA VAL A 148 9.49 -9.27 10.03
C VAL A 148 8.19 -9.95 10.45
N GLY A 149 7.05 -9.29 10.27
CA GLY A 149 5.74 -9.75 10.73
C GLY A 149 5.31 -11.09 10.14
N PRO A 150 5.19 -11.27 8.81
CA PRO A 150 4.70 -12.52 8.23
C PRO A 150 5.48 -13.76 8.69
N PRO A 151 6.82 -13.81 8.69
CA PRO A 151 7.56 -14.96 9.22
C PRO A 151 7.24 -15.26 10.69
N LEU A 152 7.15 -14.22 11.54
CA LEU A 152 6.74 -14.39 12.93
C LEU A 152 5.30 -14.88 13.05
N GLY A 153 4.39 -14.37 12.23
CA GLY A 153 3.01 -14.82 12.14
C GLY A 153 2.91 -16.30 11.75
N ALA A 154 3.67 -16.76 10.76
CA ALA A 154 3.72 -18.18 10.42
C ALA A 154 4.25 -19.04 11.58
N LEU A 155 5.24 -18.56 12.33
CA LEU A 155 5.72 -19.27 13.52
C LEU A 155 4.63 -19.35 14.60
N VAL A 156 3.93 -18.24 14.87
CA VAL A 156 2.82 -18.19 15.83
C VAL A 156 1.69 -19.14 15.41
N ALA A 157 1.30 -19.08 14.13
CA ALA A 157 0.22 -19.91 13.57
C ALA A 157 0.53 -21.41 13.67
N THR A 158 1.79 -21.80 13.44
CA THR A 158 2.20 -23.21 13.39
C THR A 158 2.62 -23.79 14.74
N ARG A 159 3.08 -22.97 15.68
CA ARG A 159 3.51 -23.43 17.02
C ARG A 159 2.45 -23.28 18.09
N PHE A 160 1.52 -22.34 17.94
CA PHE A 160 0.47 -22.07 18.93
C PHE A 160 -0.93 -22.30 18.33
N SER A 161 -1.45 -21.31 17.62
CA SER A 161 -2.73 -21.36 16.91
C SER A 161 -2.85 -20.14 16.02
N TYR A 162 -3.69 -20.21 14.99
CA TYR A 162 -4.06 -19.03 14.21
C TYR A 162 -4.84 -18.00 15.02
N ASP A 163 -5.57 -18.40 16.06
CA ASP A 163 -6.31 -17.46 16.92
C ASP A 163 -5.36 -16.45 17.57
N TRP A 164 -4.17 -16.90 17.96
CA TRP A 164 -3.13 -16.05 18.53
C TRP A 164 -2.64 -14.96 17.57
N LEU A 165 -2.84 -15.11 16.26
CA LEU A 165 -2.53 -14.05 15.30
C LEU A 165 -3.39 -12.82 15.52
N PHE A 166 -4.70 -13.01 15.70
CA PHE A 166 -5.66 -11.93 15.91
C PHE A 166 -5.56 -11.38 17.33
N VAL A 167 -5.32 -12.25 18.33
CA VAL A 167 -5.08 -11.80 19.71
C VAL A 167 -3.80 -10.96 19.79
N ALA A 168 -2.70 -11.37 19.16
CA ALA A 168 -1.46 -10.60 19.14
C ALA A 168 -1.61 -9.26 18.39
N ASP A 169 -2.32 -9.26 17.25
CA ASP A 169 -2.64 -8.05 16.49
C ASP A 169 -3.51 -7.08 17.33
N GLY A 170 -4.54 -7.62 17.99
CA GLY A 170 -5.42 -6.86 18.89
C GLY A 170 -4.67 -6.26 20.07
N ILE A 171 -3.90 -7.07 20.80
CA ILE A 171 -3.07 -6.60 21.93
C ILE A 171 -2.06 -5.56 21.47
N GLY A 172 -1.34 -5.81 20.36
CA GLY A 172 -0.34 -4.86 19.86
C GLY A 172 -0.95 -3.55 19.40
N THR A 173 -2.14 -3.58 18.78
CA THR A 173 -2.89 -2.37 18.42
C THR A 173 -3.33 -1.59 19.67
N LEU A 174 -3.75 -2.27 20.74
CA LEU A 174 -4.09 -1.63 22.02
C LEU A 174 -2.85 -1.06 22.74
N ILE A 175 -1.73 -1.77 22.71
CA ILE A 175 -0.44 -1.27 23.21
C ILE A 175 -0.01 -0.05 22.41
N PHE A 176 -0.18 -0.07 21.09
CA PHE A 176 0.08 1.09 20.24
C PHE A 176 -0.82 2.27 20.62
N ALA A 177 -2.11 2.05 20.89
CA ALA A 177 -3.00 3.09 21.39
C ALA A 177 -2.52 3.66 22.74
N ALA A 178 -2.19 2.81 23.71
CA ALA A 178 -1.68 3.23 25.01
C ALA A 178 -0.37 4.02 24.89
N TYR A 179 0.55 3.55 24.04
CA TYR A 179 1.81 4.21 23.73
C TYR A 179 1.57 5.57 23.06
N ALA A 180 0.77 5.61 21.99
CA ALA A 180 0.39 6.80 21.26
C ALA A 180 -0.27 7.85 22.18
N SER A 181 -1.06 7.41 23.16
CA SER A 181 -1.72 8.31 24.12
C SER A 181 -0.72 9.09 24.98
N ARG A 182 0.43 8.49 25.31
CA ARG A 182 1.48 9.12 26.12
C ARG A 182 2.39 10.04 25.31
N ILE A 183 2.62 9.71 24.04
CA ILE A 183 3.56 10.47 23.19
C ILE A 183 2.89 11.62 22.42
N LEU A 184 1.58 11.52 22.14
CA LEU A 184 0.87 12.52 21.34
C LEU A 184 0.33 13.64 22.24
N PRO A 185 0.64 14.92 21.95
CA PRO A 185 0.12 16.05 22.71
C PRO A 185 -1.41 16.14 22.63
N ALA A 186 -2.04 16.51 23.73
CA ALA A 186 -3.50 16.54 23.86
C ALA A 186 -4.20 17.56 22.93
N ARG A 187 -3.47 18.57 22.45
CA ARG A 187 -3.94 19.57 21.48
C ARG A 187 -3.34 19.26 20.12
N GLY A 188 -4.14 18.68 19.23
CA GLY A 188 -3.81 18.57 17.82
C GLY A 188 -4.27 19.83 17.10
N SER A 189 -3.37 20.51 16.40
CA SER A 189 -3.70 21.66 15.56
C SER A 189 -4.68 21.22 14.47
N ALA A 190 -5.90 21.77 14.50
CA ALA A 190 -6.75 21.78 13.34
C ALA A 190 -6.04 22.63 12.28
N HIS A 191 -5.71 22.05 11.12
CA HIS A 191 -5.34 22.83 9.97
C HIS A 191 -6.50 22.79 8.99
N SER A 192 -6.85 23.97 8.49
CA SER A 192 -7.90 24.19 7.51
C SER A 192 -7.70 23.28 6.30
N ALA A 193 -8.79 22.61 5.88
CA ALA A 193 -8.83 21.92 4.60
C ALA A 193 -8.34 22.88 3.50
N PRO A 194 -7.52 22.42 2.54
CA PRO A 194 -7.12 23.26 1.42
C PRO A 194 -8.38 23.78 0.71
N ALA A 195 -8.41 25.08 0.43
CA ALA A 195 -9.52 25.74 -0.25
C ALA A 195 -9.82 25.00 -1.56
N HIS A 196 -11.06 24.52 -1.69
CA HIS A 196 -11.55 23.95 -2.94
C HIS A 196 -11.80 25.11 -3.88
N ASP A 197 -11.01 25.22 -4.96
CA ASP A 197 -11.29 26.15 -6.04
C ASP A 197 -12.49 25.62 -6.84
N PRO A 198 -13.67 26.29 -6.79
CA PRO A 198 -14.87 25.84 -7.49
C PRO A 198 -14.79 26.02 -9.01
N ASP A 199 -13.85 26.86 -9.50
CA ASP A 199 -13.67 27.14 -10.93
C ASP A 199 -12.63 26.22 -11.60
N ALA A 200 -11.97 25.35 -10.82
CA ALA A 200 -11.00 24.41 -11.35
C ALA A 200 -11.64 23.39 -12.32
N PRO A 201 -11.01 23.10 -13.49
CA PRO A 201 -11.53 22.14 -14.45
C PRO A 201 -11.88 20.79 -13.81
N GLY A 202 -13.01 20.21 -14.21
CA GLY A 202 -13.44 18.89 -13.75
C GLY A 202 -12.40 17.81 -14.05
N ILE A 203 -12.17 16.91 -13.09
CA ILE A 203 -11.11 15.88 -13.21
C ILE A 203 -11.23 14.98 -14.44
N TRP A 204 -12.45 14.70 -14.87
CA TRP A 204 -12.71 13.89 -16.07
C TRP A 204 -12.20 14.56 -17.35
N ARG A 205 -12.25 15.88 -17.44
CA ARG A 205 -11.71 16.63 -18.58
C ARG A 205 -10.19 16.51 -18.61
N GLU A 206 -9.53 16.68 -17.47
CA GLU A 206 -8.08 16.54 -17.33
C GLU A 206 -7.58 15.11 -17.61
N LEU A 207 -8.34 14.09 -17.20
CA LEU A 207 -8.04 12.68 -17.48
C LEU A 207 -8.17 12.34 -18.96
N ARG A 208 -9.25 12.77 -19.62
CA ARG A 208 -9.44 12.54 -21.08
C ARG A 208 -8.35 13.20 -21.91
N ALA A 209 -7.83 14.36 -21.47
CA ALA A 209 -6.69 15.01 -22.10
C ALA A 209 -5.35 14.24 -21.91
N ARG A 210 -5.31 13.25 -21.00
CA ARG A 210 -4.12 12.46 -20.65
C ARG A 210 -4.41 10.95 -20.77
N PRO A 211 -4.65 10.44 -21.98
CA PRO A 211 -5.12 9.06 -22.18
C PRO A 211 -4.14 8.01 -21.62
N ALA A 212 -2.82 8.28 -21.63
CA ALA A 212 -1.84 7.38 -21.02
C ALA A 212 -1.99 7.24 -19.49
N VAL A 213 -2.47 8.29 -18.79
CA VAL A 213 -2.76 8.23 -17.35
C VAL A 213 -4.00 7.37 -17.10
N LEU A 214 -5.04 7.49 -17.96
CA LEU A 214 -6.23 6.65 -17.87
C LEU A 214 -5.90 5.16 -18.07
N VAL A 215 -5.12 4.83 -19.09
CA VAL A 215 -4.65 3.45 -19.33
C VAL A 215 -3.85 2.94 -18.13
N LEU A 216 -2.97 3.78 -17.58
CA LEU A 216 -2.20 3.41 -16.39
C LEU A 216 -3.12 3.16 -15.18
N LEU A 217 -4.09 4.02 -14.89
CA LEU A 217 -5.01 3.84 -13.76
C LEU A 217 -5.83 2.55 -13.90
N ALA A 218 -6.33 2.26 -15.10
CA ALA A 218 -7.03 1.00 -15.38
C ALA A 218 -6.10 -0.21 -15.19
N ALA A 219 -4.86 -0.14 -15.69
CA ALA A 219 -3.86 -1.18 -15.50
C ALA A 219 -3.50 -1.39 -14.03
N ILE A 220 -3.49 -0.32 -13.22
CA ILE A 220 -3.26 -0.41 -11.77
C ILE A 220 -4.41 -1.13 -11.07
N VAL A 221 -5.66 -0.85 -11.41
CA VAL A 221 -6.81 -1.62 -10.86
C VAL A 221 -6.66 -3.10 -11.19
N CYS A 222 -6.35 -3.44 -12.44
CA CYS A 222 -6.18 -4.83 -12.86
C CYS A 222 -5.00 -5.51 -12.16
N VAL A 223 -3.83 -4.88 -12.10
CA VAL A 223 -2.65 -5.52 -11.49
C VAL A 223 -2.78 -5.60 -9.98
N ASP A 224 -3.32 -4.60 -9.28
CA ASP A 224 -3.50 -4.69 -7.83
C ASP A 224 -4.55 -5.75 -7.49
N LEU A 225 -5.59 -5.96 -8.32
CA LEU A 225 -6.50 -7.09 -8.17
C LEU A 225 -5.76 -8.44 -8.24
N VAL A 226 -4.86 -8.59 -9.21
CA VAL A 226 -4.08 -9.83 -9.41
C VAL A 226 -3.03 -10.00 -8.31
N TYR A 227 -2.25 -8.98 -8.04
CA TYR A 227 -1.16 -8.97 -7.05
C TYR A 227 -1.68 -9.29 -5.63
N ARG A 228 -2.90 -8.87 -5.29
CA ARG A 228 -3.51 -9.14 -3.98
C ARG A 228 -3.95 -10.58 -3.80
N GLN A 229 -4.00 -11.40 -4.86
CA GLN A 229 -4.27 -12.84 -4.76
C GLN A 229 -3.23 -13.58 -3.90
N GLN A 230 -2.03 -13.03 -3.74
CA GLN A 230 -1.02 -13.60 -2.84
C GLN A 230 -1.45 -13.61 -1.35
N TYR A 231 -2.37 -12.74 -0.94
CA TYR A 231 -2.89 -12.66 0.42
C TYR A 231 -4.21 -13.40 0.61
N ALA A 232 -4.88 -13.74 -0.50
CA ALA A 232 -6.17 -14.43 -0.49
C ALA A 232 -6.00 -15.90 -0.88
N ILE A 233 -5.83 -16.18 -2.17
CA ILE A 233 -5.94 -17.55 -2.70
C ILE A 233 -4.60 -18.30 -2.67
N LEU A 234 -3.46 -17.63 -2.79
CA LEU A 234 -2.16 -18.31 -2.73
C LEU A 234 -1.97 -19.20 -1.49
N PRO A 235 -2.24 -18.76 -0.25
CA PRO A 235 -2.08 -19.64 0.91
C PRO A 235 -3.02 -20.85 0.90
N VAL A 236 -4.22 -20.72 0.32
CA VAL A 236 -5.18 -21.83 0.16
C VAL A 236 -4.69 -22.80 -0.92
N PHE A 237 -4.26 -22.29 -2.07
CA PHE A 237 -3.68 -23.09 -3.13
C PHE A 237 -2.46 -23.89 -2.66
N LEU A 238 -1.58 -23.29 -1.86
CA LEU A 238 -0.45 -23.98 -1.26
C LEU A 238 -0.92 -25.09 -0.31
N ALA A 239 -1.92 -24.81 0.54
CA ALA A 239 -2.49 -25.80 1.46
C ALA A 239 -3.15 -26.97 0.73
N ASP A 240 -3.92 -26.71 -0.33
CA ASP A 240 -4.57 -27.72 -1.18
C ASP A 240 -3.55 -28.66 -1.85
N HIS A 241 -2.32 -28.18 -2.06
CA HIS A 241 -1.21 -28.95 -2.61
C HIS A 241 -0.27 -29.52 -1.52
N GLY A 242 -0.71 -29.54 -0.27
CA GLY A 242 0.01 -30.18 0.84
C GLY A 242 1.13 -29.35 1.45
N HIS A 243 1.27 -28.06 1.10
CA HIS A 243 2.28 -27.18 1.70
C HIS A 243 1.81 -26.57 3.02
N THR A 244 2.79 -26.23 3.86
CA THR A 244 2.53 -25.67 5.19
C THR A 244 2.45 -24.15 5.18
N THR A 245 1.81 -23.60 6.20
CA THR A 245 1.78 -22.15 6.48
C THR A 245 3.16 -21.55 6.68
N GLN A 246 4.16 -22.36 7.06
CA GLN A 246 5.55 -21.93 7.14
C GLN A 246 6.11 -21.57 5.77
N LEU A 247 5.84 -22.38 4.72
CA LEU A 247 6.25 -22.02 3.36
C LEU A 247 5.63 -20.68 2.96
N TYR A 248 4.34 -20.49 3.21
CA TYR A 248 3.66 -19.23 2.93
C TYR A 248 4.30 -18.03 3.65
N GLY A 249 4.59 -18.16 4.95
CA GLY A 249 5.31 -17.14 5.72
C GLY A 249 6.70 -16.84 5.17
N TRP A 250 7.45 -17.86 4.75
CA TRP A 250 8.76 -17.70 4.13
C TRP A 250 8.68 -17.01 2.76
N LEU A 251 7.68 -17.31 1.94
CA LEU A 251 7.47 -16.61 0.67
C LEU A 251 7.24 -15.10 0.90
N LEU A 252 6.45 -14.74 1.91
CA LEU A 252 6.26 -13.33 2.27
C LEU A 252 7.53 -12.69 2.85
N ALA A 253 8.35 -13.46 3.58
CA ALA A 253 9.69 -13.03 4.00
C ALA A 253 10.58 -12.70 2.80
N ILE A 254 10.58 -13.57 1.80
CA ILE A 254 11.34 -13.39 0.56
C ILE A 254 10.87 -12.13 -0.16
N ASN A 255 9.55 -11.92 -0.28
CA ASN A 255 9.00 -10.69 -0.84
C ASN A 255 9.52 -9.44 -0.11
N GLY A 256 9.37 -9.38 1.22
CA GLY A 256 9.84 -8.25 2.03
C GLY A 256 11.35 -8.04 1.94
N GLY A 257 12.15 -9.11 2.02
CA GLY A 257 13.61 -9.06 1.95
C GLY A 257 14.12 -8.58 0.59
N VAL A 258 13.55 -9.08 -0.51
CA VAL A 258 13.91 -8.63 -1.86
C VAL A 258 13.54 -7.16 -2.07
N ILE A 259 12.38 -6.70 -1.58
CA ILE A 259 12.01 -5.27 -1.61
C ILE A 259 13.04 -4.43 -0.86
N LEU A 260 13.36 -4.79 0.39
CA LEU A 260 14.32 -4.03 1.21
C LEU A 260 15.71 -3.95 0.55
N CYS A 261 16.18 -5.03 -0.07
CA CYS A 261 17.48 -5.09 -0.71
C CYS A 261 17.51 -4.37 -2.07
N LEU A 262 16.45 -4.48 -2.88
CA LEU A 262 16.47 -4.06 -4.29
C LEU A 262 15.68 -2.78 -4.58
N GLU A 263 14.75 -2.34 -3.74
CA GLU A 263 13.92 -1.15 -4.02
C GLU A 263 14.78 0.12 -4.22
N LEU A 264 15.75 0.35 -3.33
CA LEU A 264 16.64 1.53 -3.42
C LEU A 264 17.61 1.46 -4.61
N PRO A 265 18.36 0.36 -4.85
CA PRO A 265 19.17 0.21 -6.05
C PRO A 265 18.35 0.35 -7.35
N ALA A 266 17.19 -0.32 -7.43
CA ALA A 266 16.32 -0.27 -8.59
C ALA A 266 15.84 1.17 -8.85
N ALA A 267 15.39 1.89 -7.82
CA ALA A 267 14.97 3.28 -7.95
C ALA A 267 16.10 4.19 -8.48
N HIS A 268 17.35 3.94 -8.08
CA HIS A 268 18.49 4.69 -8.59
C HIS A 268 18.76 4.42 -10.08
N VAL A 269 18.81 3.15 -10.47
CA VAL A 269 19.10 2.71 -11.85
C VAL A 269 17.98 3.12 -12.81
N LEU A 270 16.72 3.02 -12.37
CA LEU A 270 15.54 3.27 -13.19
C LEU A 270 15.23 4.75 -13.37
N ARG A 271 15.88 5.67 -12.63
CA ARG A 271 15.63 7.13 -12.69
C ARG A 271 15.74 7.73 -14.10
N LYS A 272 16.57 7.15 -14.97
CA LYS A 272 16.77 7.62 -16.36
C LYS A 272 15.92 6.88 -17.41
N ARG A 273 15.15 5.86 -17.01
CA ARG A 273 14.33 5.05 -17.93
C ARG A 273 12.93 5.67 -18.09
N SER A 274 12.24 5.33 -19.18
CA SER A 274 10.87 5.78 -19.40
C SER A 274 9.93 5.15 -18.36
N PRO A 275 9.18 5.94 -17.55
CA PRO A 275 8.35 5.39 -16.47
C PRO A 275 7.36 4.33 -16.95
N LEU A 276 6.61 4.61 -18.03
CA LEU A 276 5.66 3.64 -18.60
C LEU A 276 6.33 2.36 -19.13
N GLY A 277 7.55 2.46 -19.66
CA GLY A 277 8.31 1.28 -20.09
C GLY A 277 8.66 0.38 -18.91
N THR A 278 9.13 0.98 -17.81
CA THR A 278 9.46 0.27 -16.58
C THR A 278 8.21 -0.34 -15.93
N VAL A 279 7.12 0.42 -15.84
CA VAL A 279 5.83 -0.09 -15.32
C VAL A 279 5.36 -1.27 -16.15
N GLY A 280 5.29 -1.12 -17.48
CA GLY A 280 4.81 -2.17 -18.38
C GLY A 280 5.59 -3.48 -18.24
N VAL A 281 6.93 -3.41 -18.17
CA VAL A 281 7.79 -4.59 -17.89
C VAL A 281 7.49 -5.17 -16.50
N GLY A 282 7.31 -4.33 -15.48
CA GLY A 282 6.93 -4.78 -14.15
C GLY A 282 5.61 -5.55 -14.12
N LEU A 283 4.59 -5.08 -14.85
CA LEU A 283 3.31 -5.76 -14.97
C LEU A 283 3.42 -7.10 -15.71
N LEU A 284 4.26 -7.19 -16.75
CA LEU A 284 4.57 -8.45 -17.42
C LEU A 284 5.26 -9.45 -16.47
N LEU A 285 6.16 -8.99 -15.60
CA LEU A 285 6.80 -9.84 -14.58
C LEU A 285 5.81 -10.35 -13.53
N VAL A 286 4.82 -9.53 -13.13
CA VAL A 286 3.72 -9.99 -12.27
C VAL A 286 2.92 -11.09 -12.97
N GLY A 287 2.60 -10.91 -14.26
CA GLY A 287 1.92 -11.93 -15.05
C GLY A 287 2.72 -13.22 -15.20
N LEU A 288 4.03 -13.10 -15.46
CA LEU A 288 4.96 -14.24 -15.50
C LEU A 288 5.00 -14.96 -14.15
N GLY A 289 5.03 -14.21 -13.04
CA GLY A 289 4.97 -14.78 -11.69
C GLY A 289 3.80 -15.74 -11.53
N TYR A 290 2.58 -15.29 -11.82
CA TYR A 290 1.41 -16.18 -11.72
C TYR A 290 1.41 -17.29 -12.78
N ALA A 291 1.95 -17.05 -13.98
CA ALA A 291 2.07 -18.10 -15.00
C ALA A 291 2.97 -19.27 -14.54
N ILE A 292 3.99 -19.01 -13.71
CA ILE A 292 4.89 -20.03 -13.15
C ILE A 292 4.13 -21.03 -12.25
N LEU A 293 2.97 -20.66 -11.70
CA LEU A 293 2.14 -21.56 -10.89
C LEU A 293 1.20 -22.45 -11.71
N ILE A 294 1.09 -22.26 -13.03
CA ILE A 294 0.21 -23.06 -13.90
C ILE A 294 0.59 -24.56 -13.89
N PRO A 295 1.88 -24.95 -14.00
CA PRO A 295 2.25 -26.37 -14.03
C PRO A 295 2.09 -27.07 -12.68
N GLY A 296 2.02 -26.33 -11.58
CA GLY A 296 1.82 -26.89 -10.24
C GLY A 296 2.38 -26.03 -9.11
N ALA A 297 2.25 -26.55 -7.89
CA ALA A 297 2.55 -25.82 -6.65
C ALA A 297 3.89 -26.20 -5.99
N GLY A 298 4.84 -26.80 -6.70
CA GLY A 298 6.13 -27.17 -6.11
C GLY A 298 6.85 -25.98 -5.45
N VAL A 299 7.66 -26.23 -4.41
CA VAL A 299 8.37 -25.17 -3.64
C VAL A 299 9.17 -24.25 -4.58
N LEU A 300 9.85 -24.82 -5.58
CA LEU A 300 10.59 -24.05 -6.58
C LEU A 300 9.68 -23.13 -7.39
N PHE A 301 8.50 -23.59 -7.81
CA PHE A 301 7.52 -22.77 -8.53
C PHE A 301 7.01 -21.62 -7.65
N ALA A 302 6.69 -21.90 -6.38
CA ALA A 302 6.22 -20.89 -5.45
C ALA A 302 7.28 -19.82 -5.17
N VAL A 303 8.54 -20.22 -4.95
CA VAL A 303 9.65 -19.28 -4.73
C VAL A 303 9.92 -18.46 -5.99
N THR A 304 9.97 -19.08 -7.17
CA THR A 304 10.24 -18.38 -8.44
C THR A 304 9.10 -17.44 -8.81
N MET A 305 7.85 -17.83 -8.55
CA MET A 305 6.68 -16.94 -8.64
C MET A 305 6.88 -15.73 -7.74
N MET A 306 7.21 -15.95 -6.46
CA MET A 306 7.33 -14.87 -5.49
C MET A 306 8.46 -13.89 -5.85
N LEU A 307 9.61 -14.39 -6.33
CA LEU A 307 10.70 -13.55 -6.83
C LEU A 307 10.25 -12.72 -8.04
N SER A 308 9.57 -13.33 -9.01
CA SER A 308 9.07 -12.65 -10.21
C SER A 308 8.02 -11.58 -9.86
N LEU A 309 7.09 -11.92 -8.96
CA LEU A 309 6.06 -11.03 -8.45
C LEU A 309 6.70 -9.81 -7.74
N THR A 310 7.73 -10.05 -6.93
CA THR A 310 8.42 -9.01 -6.18
C THR A 310 9.24 -8.09 -7.07
N LEU A 311 9.94 -8.64 -8.06
CA LEU A 311 10.64 -7.83 -9.06
C LEU A 311 9.65 -6.97 -9.85
N GLY A 312 8.51 -7.56 -10.25
CA GLY A 312 7.43 -6.83 -10.90
C GLY A 312 6.93 -5.65 -10.06
N GLU A 313 6.67 -5.89 -8.77
CA GLU A 313 6.25 -4.87 -7.81
C GLU A 313 7.19 -3.67 -7.73
N ILE A 314 8.50 -3.93 -7.61
CA ILE A 314 9.53 -2.89 -7.54
C ILE A 314 9.53 -2.03 -8.81
N LEU A 315 9.32 -2.64 -9.98
CA LEU A 315 9.31 -1.94 -11.26
C LEU A 315 8.02 -1.13 -11.51
N TYR A 316 6.87 -1.54 -10.98
CA TYR A 316 5.61 -0.85 -11.28
C TYR A 316 5.18 0.17 -10.21
N LYS A 317 5.27 -0.13 -8.91
CA LYS A 317 4.65 0.73 -7.87
C LYS A 317 5.24 2.13 -7.82
N THR A 318 6.57 2.23 -7.70
CA THR A 318 7.25 3.53 -7.56
C THR A 318 7.18 4.36 -8.84
N PRO A 319 7.50 3.81 -10.03
CA PRO A 319 7.39 4.57 -11.28
C PRO A 319 5.95 4.95 -11.67
N ALA A 320 4.95 4.11 -11.37
CA ALA A 320 3.56 4.43 -11.67
C ALA A 320 3.07 5.62 -10.82
N THR A 321 3.35 5.61 -9.52
CA THR A 321 2.99 6.73 -8.62
C THR A 321 3.61 8.04 -9.08
N ALA A 322 4.90 8.00 -9.46
CA ALA A 322 5.64 9.15 -9.97
C ALA A 322 5.07 9.66 -11.30
N TYR A 323 4.78 8.76 -12.25
CA TYR A 323 4.20 9.14 -13.54
C TYR A 323 2.85 9.85 -13.40
N VAL A 324 1.98 9.36 -12.51
CA VAL A 324 0.70 10.03 -12.23
C VAL A 324 0.91 11.41 -11.60
N ALA A 325 1.91 11.55 -10.71
CA ALA A 325 2.26 12.84 -10.10
C ALA A 325 2.77 13.84 -11.13
N ASP A 326 3.70 13.43 -11.99
CA ASP A 326 4.36 14.30 -12.97
C ASP A 326 3.41 14.78 -14.08
N ARG A 327 2.34 14.02 -14.35
CA ARG A 327 1.33 14.38 -15.36
C ARG A 327 0.15 15.15 -14.78
N ALA A 328 0.02 15.23 -13.47
CA ALA A 328 -1.07 15.96 -12.85
C ALA A 328 -0.86 17.48 -13.02
N PRO A 329 -1.90 18.24 -13.41
CA PRO A 329 -1.81 19.70 -13.40
C PRO A 329 -1.69 20.20 -11.95
N ALA A 330 -1.05 21.36 -11.76
CA ALA A 330 -0.76 21.92 -10.44
C ALA A 330 -2.02 22.03 -9.54
N HIS A 331 -3.16 22.38 -10.12
CA HIS A 331 -4.45 22.51 -9.39
C HIS A 331 -5.13 21.16 -9.08
N ALA A 332 -4.71 20.04 -9.67
CA ALA A 332 -5.33 18.72 -9.48
C ALA A 332 -4.36 17.63 -8.98
N GLN A 333 -3.15 18.00 -8.53
CA GLN A 333 -2.13 17.05 -8.09
C GLN A 333 -2.64 16.11 -6.99
N GLY A 334 -3.33 16.65 -5.98
CA GLY A 334 -3.96 15.86 -4.92
C GLY A 334 -5.01 14.88 -5.46
N ARG A 335 -5.88 15.35 -6.37
CA ARG A 335 -6.95 14.51 -6.95
C ARG A 335 -6.38 13.36 -7.79
N PHE A 336 -5.32 13.58 -8.56
CA PHE A 336 -4.62 12.54 -9.33
C PHE A 336 -3.98 11.48 -8.42
N GLN A 337 -3.35 11.93 -7.33
CA GLN A 337 -2.78 11.00 -6.33
C GLN A 337 -3.87 10.20 -5.61
N SER A 338 -5.01 10.82 -5.29
CA SER A 338 -6.17 10.12 -4.72
C SER A 338 -6.74 9.06 -5.67
N LEU A 339 -6.80 9.34 -6.97
CA LEU A 339 -7.24 8.35 -7.98
C LEU A 339 -6.28 7.16 -8.05
N TYR A 340 -4.97 7.40 -8.06
CA TYR A 340 -3.98 6.32 -8.02
C TYR A 340 -4.09 5.48 -6.75
N ALA A 341 -4.20 6.15 -5.58
CA ALA A 341 -4.37 5.47 -4.30
C ALA A 341 -5.67 4.63 -4.27
N GLY A 342 -6.78 5.18 -4.77
CA GLY A 342 -8.05 4.48 -4.90
C GLY A 342 -7.96 3.27 -5.83
N ALA A 343 -7.32 3.43 -7.00
CA ALA A 343 -7.07 2.34 -7.94
C ALA A 343 -6.26 1.21 -7.29
N SER A 344 -5.17 1.51 -6.58
CA SER A 344 -4.35 0.49 -5.92
C SER A 344 -5.08 -0.19 -4.75
N ILE A 345 -5.85 0.58 -3.97
CA ILE A 345 -6.61 0.03 -2.84
C ILE A 345 -7.77 -0.86 -3.30
N SER A 346 -8.36 -0.62 -4.47
CA SER A 346 -9.45 -1.43 -5.02
C SER A 346 -9.13 -2.93 -5.06
N GLY A 347 -7.86 -3.29 -5.31
CA GLY A 347 -7.42 -4.67 -5.30
C GLY A 347 -7.62 -5.36 -3.95
N GLN A 348 -7.50 -4.64 -2.82
CA GLN A 348 -7.74 -5.22 -1.49
C GLN A 348 -9.22 -5.60 -1.27
N VAL A 349 -10.13 -4.87 -1.90
CA VAL A 349 -11.58 -5.11 -1.81
C VAL A 349 -12.01 -6.22 -2.76
N LEU A 350 -11.52 -6.15 -4.00
CA LEU A 350 -12.00 -6.98 -5.09
C LEU A 350 -11.29 -8.33 -5.18
N ALA A 351 -10.02 -8.41 -4.76
CA ALA A 351 -9.24 -9.64 -4.94
C ALA A 351 -9.78 -10.84 -4.15
N PRO A 352 -10.08 -10.73 -2.84
CA PRO A 352 -10.59 -11.87 -2.10
C PRO A 352 -11.90 -12.45 -2.65
N PRO A 353 -12.97 -11.67 -2.93
CA PRO A 353 -14.22 -12.24 -3.43
C PRO A 353 -14.12 -12.73 -4.89
N LEU A 354 -13.44 -12.00 -5.79
CA LEU A 354 -13.30 -12.43 -7.18
C LEU A 354 -12.37 -13.64 -7.33
N GLY A 355 -11.26 -13.63 -6.58
CA GLY A 355 -10.35 -14.77 -6.51
C GLY A 355 -11.04 -16.00 -5.93
N ALA A 356 -11.84 -15.83 -4.88
CA ALA A 356 -12.60 -16.92 -4.27
C ALA A 356 -13.66 -17.50 -5.21
N ALA A 357 -14.42 -16.65 -5.88
CA ALA A 357 -15.44 -17.09 -6.84
C ALA A 357 -14.81 -17.88 -7.99
N LEU A 358 -13.71 -17.38 -8.58
CA LEU A 358 -13.02 -18.06 -9.66
C LEU A 358 -12.36 -19.36 -9.18
N TYR A 359 -11.72 -19.36 -8.02
CA TYR A 359 -11.06 -20.55 -7.48
C TYR A 359 -12.08 -21.64 -7.13
N THR A 360 -13.27 -21.27 -6.64
CA THR A 360 -14.33 -22.24 -6.34
C THR A 360 -14.93 -22.84 -7.62
N ALA A 361 -15.12 -22.02 -8.67
CA ALA A 361 -15.73 -22.47 -9.92
C ALA A 361 -14.75 -23.24 -10.84
N ALA A 362 -13.50 -22.77 -10.93
CA ALA A 362 -12.47 -23.33 -11.81
C ALA A 362 -11.06 -23.03 -11.25
N PRO A 363 -10.55 -23.84 -10.28
CA PRO A 363 -9.24 -23.62 -9.66
C PRO A 363 -8.10 -23.48 -10.68
N ALA A 364 -8.12 -24.30 -11.74
CA ALA A 364 -7.11 -24.31 -12.78
C ALA A 364 -7.06 -23.02 -13.64
N LEU A 365 -8.15 -22.24 -13.68
CA LEU A 365 -8.20 -21.01 -14.48
C LEU A 365 -7.70 -19.77 -13.71
N LEU A 366 -7.56 -19.84 -12.39
CA LEU A 366 -7.16 -18.68 -11.59
C LEU A 366 -5.81 -18.11 -12.03
N TRP A 367 -4.77 -18.96 -12.11
CA TRP A 367 -3.42 -18.52 -12.46
C TRP A 367 -3.29 -18.07 -13.92
N PRO A 368 -3.85 -18.79 -14.92
CA PRO A 368 -3.91 -18.29 -16.29
C PRO A 368 -4.64 -16.95 -16.42
N VAL A 369 -5.78 -16.75 -15.75
CA VAL A 369 -6.52 -15.48 -15.79
C VAL A 369 -5.70 -14.36 -15.14
N CYS A 370 -5.05 -14.62 -14.00
CA CYS A 370 -4.16 -13.65 -13.35
C CYS A 370 -2.98 -13.27 -14.27
N ALA A 371 -2.36 -14.26 -14.91
CA ALA A 371 -1.26 -14.06 -15.84
C ALA A 371 -1.69 -13.22 -17.05
N LEU A 372 -2.83 -13.54 -17.66
CA LEU A 372 -3.38 -12.82 -18.81
C LEU A 372 -3.80 -11.39 -18.46
N LEU A 373 -4.44 -11.17 -17.31
CA LEU A 373 -4.84 -9.83 -16.88
C LEU A 373 -3.63 -8.93 -16.61
N ALA A 374 -2.61 -9.44 -15.89
CA ALA A 374 -1.39 -8.69 -15.63
C ALA A 374 -0.57 -8.46 -16.90
N ALA A 375 -0.48 -9.47 -17.79
CA ALA A 375 0.21 -9.34 -19.06
C ALA A 375 -0.49 -8.35 -20.00
N GLY A 376 -1.82 -8.41 -20.09
CA GLY A 376 -2.66 -7.48 -20.85
C GLY A 376 -2.54 -6.05 -20.33
N ALA A 377 -2.56 -5.85 -19.01
CA ALA A 377 -2.30 -4.56 -18.39
C ALA A 377 -0.89 -4.04 -18.71
N GLY A 378 0.12 -4.91 -18.67
CA GLY A 378 1.50 -4.59 -19.07
C GLY A 378 1.61 -4.16 -20.53
N ALA A 379 1.04 -4.95 -21.44
CA ALA A 379 1.00 -4.64 -22.87
C ALA A 379 0.28 -3.32 -23.15
N ALA A 380 -0.86 -3.06 -22.49
CA ALA A 380 -1.60 -1.81 -22.61
C ALA A 380 -0.77 -0.60 -22.15
N VAL A 381 -0.07 -0.70 -21.02
CA VAL A 381 0.82 0.36 -20.53
C VAL A 381 2.02 0.59 -21.46
N LEU A 382 2.58 -0.47 -22.04
CA LEU A 382 3.65 -0.36 -23.05
C LEU A 382 3.14 0.31 -24.33
N ALA A 383 1.94 -0.03 -24.79
CA ALA A 383 1.29 0.60 -25.94
C ALA A 383 0.97 2.08 -25.66
N ALA A 384 0.59 2.42 -24.43
CA ALA A 384 0.30 3.79 -24.00
C ALA A 384 1.49 4.75 -24.13
N ARG A 385 2.72 4.24 -24.30
CA ARG A 385 3.91 5.05 -24.63
C ARG A 385 3.78 5.80 -25.96
N ARG A 386 2.94 5.30 -26.88
CA ARG A 386 2.70 5.89 -28.20
C ARG A 386 1.58 6.93 -28.19
N LEU A 387 0.85 7.07 -27.08
CA LEU A 387 -0.27 8.01 -26.98
C LEU A 387 0.22 9.46 -26.88
N PRO A 388 -0.49 10.43 -27.49
CA PRO A 388 -0.14 11.84 -27.37
C PRO A 388 -0.20 12.30 -25.91
N GLY A 389 0.82 13.04 -25.47
CA GLY A 389 0.75 13.81 -24.22
C GLY A 389 0.16 15.20 -24.45
N PRO A 390 -0.41 15.86 -23.43
CA PRO A 390 -0.74 17.28 -23.52
C PRO A 390 0.50 18.05 -23.96
N GLY A 391 0.35 18.90 -24.98
CA GLY A 391 1.44 19.54 -25.73
C GLY A 391 2.54 20.16 -24.87
N GLY A 392 3.78 19.99 -25.34
CA GLY A 392 4.93 20.68 -24.81
C GLY A 392 6.19 19.83 -24.85
N ARG A 393 6.92 19.92 -25.96
CA ARG A 393 8.38 19.81 -25.92
C ARG A 393 8.86 20.85 -24.90
N VAL A 394 9.02 20.47 -23.64
CA VAL A 394 9.90 21.21 -22.75
C VAL A 394 11.29 20.98 -23.31
N ARG A 395 11.72 21.88 -24.19
CA ARG A 395 13.14 22.06 -24.50
C ARG A 395 13.85 22.09 -23.14
N PRO A 396 14.96 21.37 -22.96
CA PRO A 396 15.77 21.58 -21.78
C PRO A 396 16.07 23.08 -21.75
N VAL A 397 15.67 23.76 -20.68
CA VAL A 397 16.20 25.09 -20.39
C VAL A 397 17.69 24.84 -20.21
N LEU A 398 18.45 25.06 -21.28
CA LEU A 398 19.88 25.26 -21.19
C LEU A 398 20.03 26.40 -20.19
N ARG A 399 20.49 26.06 -18.97
CA ARG A 399 21.06 27.06 -18.07
C ARG A 399 22.09 27.80 -18.91
N ARG A 400 21.78 29.03 -19.30
CA ARG A 400 22.81 29.96 -19.74
C ARG A 400 23.80 30.06 -18.59
N PRO A 401 25.12 29.95 -18.83
CA PRO A 401 26.09 30.35 -17.82
C PRO A 401 25.77 31.79 -17.46
N GLU A 402 25.69 32.08 -16.16
CA GLU A 402 25.67 33.44 -15.66
C GLU A 402 26.87 34.16 -16.29
N ALA A 403 26.58 35.13 -17.15
CA ALA A 403 27.58 36.05 -17.62
C ALA A 403 27.96 36.91 -16.41
N GLU A 404 29.12 36.64 -15.82
CA GLU A 404 29.84 37.56 -14.96
C GLU A 404 29.99 38.89 -15.70
N THR A 405 29.04 39.78 -15.47
CA THR A 405 29.13 41.19 -15.83
C THR A 405 29.56 41.92 -14.56
N GLY A 406 30.84 41.74 -14.21
CA GLY A 406 31.51 42.64 -13.29
C GLY A 406 31.62 44.01 -13.94
N SER A 407 30.75 44.94 -13.55
CA SER A 407 30.97 46.36 -13.83
C SER A 407 32.06 46.88 -12.89
N PRO A 408 32.98 47.75 -13.35
CA PRO A 408 34.08 48.23 -12.53
C PRO A 408 33.60 49.37 -11.61
N GLU A 409 33.88 49.22 -10.32
CA GLU A 409 33.72 50.28 -9.34
C GLU A 409 34.86 51.31 -9.53
N ARG A 410 34.50 52.53 -9.95
CA ARG A 410 35.40 53.67 -10.01
C ARG A 410 35.76 54.11 -8.59
N ALA A 411 37.04 54.13 -8.25
CA ALA A 411 37.55 54.79 -7.06
C ALA A 411 37.54 56.33 -7.23
N PRO A 412 37.30 57.11 -6.17
CA PRO A 412 37.38 58.56 -6.22
C PRO A 412 38.83 59.06 -6.10
N ALA A 413 39.02 60.28 -6.60
CA ALA A 413 40.25 61.04 -6.78
C ALA A 413 41.30 60.99 -5.66
N GLY A 414 42.55 60.87 -6.10
CA GLY A 414 43.80 61.24 -5.43
C GLY A 414 44.82 61.61 -6.51
#